data_AF-A0AAW9PXK7-F1
#
_entry.id   AF-A0AAW9PXK7-F1
#
_cell.length_a   1.000
_cell.length_b   1.000
_cell.length_c   1.000
_cell.angle_alpha   90.00
_cell.angle_beta   90.00
_cell.angle_gamma   90.00
#
_symmetry.space_group_name_H-M   'P 1'
#
loop_
_entity.id
_entity.type
_entity.pdbx_description
1 polymer ?
#
loop_
_entity_poly.entity_id
_entity_poly.type
_entity_poly.pdbx_seq_one_letter_code
_entity_poly.pdbx_strand_id
1 'polypeptide(L)'
;MNALIMSILVLDVGIQAVIINNIFRAYQRNKQNDEIEEEENLTRYESYSPSEQQKGWEFKILRTNTGGFRNRKTLRQVCIEEARSGWILLEKLDDQRLRFRRPLAARERDHLSKLDPYRTYYGIPAIVETLVTVGVLLAIMGGTAYWGFNKMQGFFSNLQTKSVQSAPTPLPSKEPQMPNAKPKPSSTLPANPKPVSEIAPRPSTAPSPTQSPN
;
A
#
# COMPACT_ATOMS: atom_id res chain seq x y z
N MET A 1 4.94 22.01 29.07
CA MET A 1 5.94 21.70 28.03
C MET A 1 5.38 20.82 26.93
N ASN A 2 5.03 19.55 27.18
CA ASN A 2 4.73 18.56 26.12
C ASN A 2 3.65 19.00 25.11
N ALA A 3 2.57 19.65 25.55
CA ALA A 3 1.52 20.14 24.65
C ALA A 3 2.00 21.18 23.63
N LEU A 4 2.96 22.03 24.03
CA LEU A 4 3.52 23.10 23.19
C LEU A 4 4.48 22.53 22.13
N ILE A 5 5.22 21.48 22.49
CA ILE A 5 6.05 20.71 21.55
C ILE A 5 5.15 19.99 20.51
N MET A 6 4.05 19.38 20.94
CA MET A 6 3.10 18.73 20.03
C MET A 6 2.42 19.72 19.07
N SER A 7 2.04 20.92 19.53
CA SER A 7 1.45 21.93 18.64
C SER A 7 2.42 22.43 17.56
N ILE A 8 3.71 22.53 17.87
CA ILE A 8 4.75 22.91 16.90
C ILE A 8 4.91 21.82 15.82
N LEU A 9 4.92 20.55 16.22
CA LEU A 9 5.04 19.42 15.28
C LEU A 9 3.81 19.28 14.35
N VAL A 10 2.60 19.54 14.84
CA VAL A 10 1.37 19.48 14.00
C VAL A 10 1.33 20.62 12.98
N LEU A 11 1.78 21.81 13.34
CA LEU A 11 1.86 22.96 12.41
C LEU A 11 2.86 22.73 11.28
N ASP A 12 4.04 22.18 11.58
CA ASP A 12 5.08 21.89 10.58
C ASP A 12 4.61 20.85 9.54
N VAL A 13 4.00 19.75 10.00
CA VAL A 13 3.45 18.70 9.11
C VAL A 13 2.34 19.25 8.20
N GLY A 14 1.49 20.15 8.70
CA GLY A 14 0.45 20.80 7.90
C GLY A 14 1.00 21.66 6.76
N ILE A 15 2.05 22.43 7.03
CA ILE A 15 2.71 23.29 6.04
C ILE A 15 3.43 22.43 4.98
N GLN A 16 4.15 21.39 5.39
CA GLN A 16 4.79 20.45 4.48
C GLN A 16 3.78 19.76 3.55
N ALA A 17 2.62 19.34 4.07
CA ALA A 17 1.56 18.74 3.25
C ALA A 17 1.01 19.68 2.17
N VAL A 18 0.83 20.98 2.48
CA VAL A 18 0.39 21.98 1.50
C VAL A 18 1.45 22.23 0.42
N ILE A 19 2.72 22.34 0.81
CA ILE A 19 3.84 22.56 -0.13
C ILE A 19 3.97 21.36 -1.07
N ILE A 20 3.97 20.13 -0.54
CA ILE A 20 4.04 18.89 -1.34
C ILE A 20 2.86 18.81 -2.31
N ASN A 21 1.62 19.05 -1.85
CA ASN A 21 0.43 19.03 -2.70
C ASN A 21 0.50 20.06 -3.85
N ASN A 22 1.02 21.26 -3.58
CA ASN A 22 1.11 22.31 -4.59
C ASN A 22 2.22 22.04 -5.63
N ILE A 23 3.40 21.58 -5.19
CA ILE A 23 4.50 21.17 -6.08
C ILE A 23 4.07 19.96 -6.92
N PHE A 24 3.39 18.98 -6.32
CA PHE A 24 2.89 17.80 -7.01
C PHE A 24 1.85 18.14 -8.09
N ARG A 25 0.92 19.08 -7.80
CA ARG A 25 -0.03 19.61 -8.79
C ARG A 25 0.66 20.35 -9.93
N ALA A 26 1.71 21.13 -9.65
CA ALA A 26 2.47 21.85 -10.68
C ALA A 26 3.23 20.88 -11.60
N TYR A 27 3.97 19.92 -11.02
CA TYR A 27 4.72 18.93 -11.79
C TYR A 27 3.85 18.03 -12.67
N GLN A 28 2.69 17.57 -12.17
CA GLN A 28 1.78 16.76 -12.99
C GLN A 28 1.20 17.53 -14.17
N ARG A 29 0.85 18.81 -13.98
CA ARG A 29 0.23 19.62 -15.04
C ARG A 29 1.22 20.00 -16.13
N ASN A 30 2.41 20.47 -15.77
CA ASN A 30 3.42 20.85 -16.77
C ASN A 30 3.83 19.66 -17.61
N LYS A 31 4.22 18.53 -17.00
CA LYS A 31 4.66 17.35 -17.77
C LYS A 31 3.58 16.82 -18.73
N GLN A 32 2.30 16.83 -18.33
CA GLN A 32 1.22 16.44 -19.25
C GLN A 32 1.01 17.47 -20.37
N ASN A 33 1.08 18.76 -20.07
CA ASN A 33 0.94 19.82 -21.08
C ASN A 33 2.13 19.79 -22.06
N ASP A 34 3.36 19.70 -21.58
CA ASP A 34 4.57 19.61 -22.42
C ASP A 34 4.49 18.39 -23.36
N GLU A 35 4.09 17.22 -22.84
CA GLU A 35 3.86 16.00 -23.64
C GLU A 35 2.71 16.15 -24.66
N ILE A 36 1.71 17.00 -24.39
CA ILE A 36 0.59 17.30 -25.32
C ILE A 36 1.02 18.33 -26.38
N GLU A 37 1.75 19.38 -26.00
CA GLU A 37 2.22 20.44 -26.89
C GLU A 37 3.29 19.91 -27.88
N GLU A 38 4.20 19.04 -27.43
CA GLU A 38 5.10 18.30 -28.32
C GLU A 38 4.34 17.37 -29.28
N GLU A 39 3.25 16.75 -28.82
CA GLU A 39 2.39 15.90 -29.66
C GLU A 39 1.59 16.68 -30.71
N GLU A 40 1.06 17.88 -30.39
CA GLU A 40 0.39 18.75 -31.37
C GLU A 40 1.34 19.27 -32.46
N ASN A 41 2.65 19.26 -32.19
CA ASN A 41 3.70 19.62 -33.13
C ASN A 41 4.10 18.39 -33.98
N LEU A 42 4.39 17.26 -33.35
CA LEU A 42 4.88 16.04 -34.01
C LEU A 42 3.80 15.22 -34.72
N THR A 43 2.56 15.20 -34.21
CA THR A 43 1.45 14.43 -34.80
C THR A 43 0.62 15.22 -35.81
N ARG A 44 1.05 16.45 -36.14
CA ARG A 44 0.52 17.28 -37.25
C ARG A 44 0.88 16.75 -38.64
N TYR A 45 0.96 15.43 -38.80
CA TYR A 45 1.00 14.79 -40.10
C TYR A 45 -0.43 14.69 -40.62
N GLU A 46 -0.80 15.63 -41.50
CA GLU A 46 -2.14 15.81 -42.07
C GLU A 46 -3.29 15.59 -41.08
N SER A 47 -3.59 16.62 -40.29
CA SER A 47 -4.81 16.62 -39.47
C SER A 47 -6.04 16.49 -40.36
N TYR A 48 -6.59 15.26 -40.40
CA TYR A 48 -7.98 14.96 -40.77
C TYR A 48 -8.56 15.83 -41.90
N SER A 49 -8.48 15.34 -43.15
CA SER A 49 -9.48 15.79 -44.11
C SER A 49 -10.85 15.41 -43.55
N PRO A 50 -11.82 16.35 -43.37
CA PRO A 50 -13.15 16.02 -42.88
C PRO A 50 -13.85 14.95 -43.72
N SER A 51 -13.42 14.78 -44.98
CA SER A 51 -13.86 13.73 -45.90
C SER A 51 -13.56 12.29 -45.42
N GLU A 52 -12.50 12.06 -44.64
CA GLU A 52 -12.17 10.73 -44.10
C GLU A 52 -13.08 10.37 -42.93
N GLN A 53 -13.42 11.36 -42.09
CA GLN A 53 -14.39 11.22 -41.01
C GLN A 53 -15.83 11.08 -41.57
N GLN A 54 -16.11 11.70 -42.72
CA GLN A 54 -17.34 11.46 -43.51
C GLN A 54 -17.37 10.09 -44.22
N LYS A 55 -16.22 9.44 -44.48
CA LYS A 55 -16.12 8.11 -45.14
C LYS A 55 -16.48 6.92 -44.23
N GLY A 56 -17.01 7.15 -43.04
CA GLY A 56 -17.47 6.06 -42.17
C GLY A 56 -16.39 5.44 -41.30
N TRP A 57 -15.26 6.13 -41.02
CA TRP A 57 -14.17 5.63 -40.18
C TRP A 57 -13.90 6.54 -38.96
N GLU A 58 -13.75 5.92 -37.80
CA GLU A 58 -13.23 6.53 -36.57
C GLU A 58 -11.76 6.14 -36.37
N PHE A 59 -10.95 7.02 -35.78
CA PHE A 59 -9.55 6.72 -35.42
C PHE A 59 -9.31 7.04 -33.94
N LYS A 60 -8.36 6.32 -33.32
CA LYS A 60 -7.87 6.65 -31.97
C LYS A 60 -6.37 6.42 -31.83
N ILE A 61 -5.77 7.08 -30.86
CA ILE A 61 -4.40 6.84 -30.42
C ILE A 61 -4.45 6.26 -29.01
N LEU A 62 -3.84 5.10 -28.83
CA LEU A 62 -3.69 4.42 -27.55
C LEU A 62 -2.28 4.64 -27.02
N ARG A 63 -2.17 5.10 -25.77
CA ARG A 63 -0.94 5.55 -25.12
C ARG A 63 -0.53 4.64 -23.96
N THR A 64 0.76 4.58 -23.65
CA THR A 64 1.31 3.96 -22.43
C THR A 64 2.39 4.84 -21.84
N ASN A 65 2.43 4.97 -20.51
CA ASN A 65 3.41 5.86 -19.86
C ASN A 65 4.84 5.29 -19.91
N THR A 66 5.00 3.96 -19.84
CA THR A 66 6.29 3.28 -19.62
C THR A 66 6.85 2.56 -20.85
N GLY A 67 6.38 2.89 -22.06
CA GLY A 67 6.86 2.23 -23.30
C GLY A 67 6.37 0.79 -23.44
N GLY A 68 5.14 0.51 -23.00
CA GLY A 68 4.59 -0.83 -22.89
C GLY A 68 4.54 -1.60 -24.21
N PHE A 69 4.51 -0.91 -25.35
CA PHE A 69 4.45 -1.51 -26.68
C PHE A 69 5.81 -1.97 -27.23
N ARG A 70 6.93 -1.65 -26.56
CA ARG A 70 8.25 -2.22 -26.88
C ARG A 70 8.27 -3.74 -26.76
N ASN A 71 7.46 -4.29 -25.86
CA ASN A 71 7.29 -5.74 -25.73
C ASN A 71 6.22 -6.25 -26.71
N ARG A 72 6.64 -7.07 -27.68
CA ARG A 72 5.75 -7.70 -28.68
C ARG A 72 4.60 -8.51 -28.07
N LYS A 73 4.77 -9.10 -26.87
CA LYS A 73 3.69 -9.80 -26.16
C LYS A 73 2.57 -8.84 -25.76
N THR A 74 2.93 -7.70 -25.14
CA THR A 74 2.01 -6.64 -24.75
C THR A 74 1.32 -6.04 -25.98
N LEU A 75 2.07 -5.68 -27.02
CA LEU A 75 1.49 -5.16 -28.27
C LEU A 75 0.49 -6.14 -28.89
N ARG A 76 0.79 -7.45 -28.91
CA ARG A 76 -0.13 -8.47 -29.41
C ARG A 76 -1.39 -8.59 -28.55
N GLN A 77 -1.26 -8.56 -27.22
CA GLN A 77 -2.41 -8.58 -26.31
C GLN A 77 -3.31 -7.36 -26.54
N VAL A 78 -2.72 -6.16 -26.61
CA VAL A 78 -3.43 -4.91 -26.91
C VAL A 78 -4.20 -5.04 -28.22
N CYS A 79 -3.55 -5.49 -29.30
CA CYS A 79 -4.22 -5.66 -30.59
C CYS A 79 -5.40 -6.65 -30.51
N ILE A 80 -5.30 -7.72 -29.71
CA ILE A 80 -6.40 -8.69 -29.50
C ILE A 80 -7.54 -8.06 -28.70
N GLU A 81 -7.25 -7.27 -27.67
CA GLU A 81 -8.28 -6.57 -26.88
C GLU A 81 -8.99 -5.50 -27.71
N GLU A 82 -8.24 -4.67 -28.43
CA GLU A 82 -8.77 -3.59 -29.26
C GLU A 82 -9.60 -4.15 -30.45
N ALA A 83 -9.17 -5.26 -31.05
CA ALA A 83 -9.93 -5.94 -32.10
C ALA A 83 -11.29 -6.47 -31.63
N ARG A 84 -11.47 -6.79 -30.34
CA ARG A 84 -12.80 -7.18 -29.80
C ARG A 84 -13.79 -6.02 -29.84
N SER A 85 -13.32 -4.78 -29.68
CA SER A 85 -14.10 -3.56 -29.82
C SER A 85 -14.08 -2.99 -31.27
N GLY A 86 -13.66 -3.80 -32.23
CA GLY A 86 -13.65 -3.48 -33.67
C GLY A 86 -12.48 -2.62 -34.15
N TRP A 87 -11.51 -2.30 -33.29
CA TRP A 87 -10.35 -1.48 -33.65
C TRP A 87 -9.28 -2.29 -34.38
N ILE A 88 -8.84 -1.78 -35.52
CA ILE A 88 -7.80 -2.35 -36.37
C ILE A 88 -6.54 -1.49 -36.19
N LEU A 89 -5.41 -2.10 -35.85
CA LEU A 89 -4.14 -1.38 -35.79
C LEU A 89 -3.80 -0.83 -37.17
N LEU A 90 -3.62 0.49 -37.27
CA LEU A 90 -3.22 1.16 -38.50
C LEU A 90 -1.69 1.24 -38.57
N GLU A 91 -1.08 1.79 -37.51
CA GLU A 91 0.37 1.99 -37.44
C GLU A 91 0.85 2.06 -35.98
N LYS A 92 2.13 1.74 -35.79
CA LYS A 92 2.85 1.93 -34.53
C LYS A 92 3.67 3.21 -34.67
N LEU A 93 3.24 4.27 -34.02
CA LEU A 93 3.94 5.55 -34.00
C LEU A 93 5.25 5.41 -33.21
N ASP A 94 5.14 4.95 -31.95
CA ASP A 94 6.26 4.88 -31.01
C ASP A 94 6.23 3.56 -30.20
N ASP A 95 7.17 3.36 -29.27
CA ASP A 95 7.05 2.33 -28.21
C ASP A 95 5.99 2.69 -27.14
N GLN A 96 5.50 3.94 -27.14
CA GLN A 96 4.47 4.43 -26.23
C GLN A 96 3.11 4.67 -26.89
N ARG A 97 3.02 4.76 -28.22
CA ARG A 97 1.81 5.19 -28.96
C ARG A 97 1.46 4.25 -30.12
N LEU A 98 0.21 3.80 -30.18
CA LEU A 98 -0.36 3.02 -31.30
C LEU A 98 -1.57 3.74 -31.89
N ARG A 99 -1.66 3.82 -33.22
CA ARG A 99 -2.81 4.42 -33.93
C ARG A 99 -3.71 3.31 -34.46
N PHE A 100 -5.00 3.38 -34.14
CA PHE A 100 -6.03 2.43 -34.56
C PHE A 100 -7.10 3.13 -35.40
N ARG A 101 -7.75 2.36 -36.29
CA ARG A 101 -8.94 2.77 -37.05
C ARG A 101 -10.08 1.78 -36.88
N ARG A 102 -11.32 2.22 -37.04
CA ARG A 102 -12.53 1.40 -36.87
C ARG A 102 -13.67 1.93 -37.75
N PRO A 103 -14.49 1.07 -38.38
CA PRO A 103 -15.66 1.56 -39.11
C PRO A 103 -16.75 2.04 -38.14
N LEU A 104 -17.45 3.13 -38.48
CA LEU A 104 -18.52 3.72 -37.67
C LEU A 104 -19.63 2.71 -37.32
N ALA A 105 -19.94 1.77 -38.21
CA ALA A 105 -20.91 0.69 -37.96
C ALA A 105 -20.53 -0.24 -36.79
N ALA A 106 -19.25 -0.30 -36.37
CA ALA A 106 -18.86 -1.07 -35.19
C ALA A 106 -19.40 -0.48 -33.89
N ARG A 107 -19.66 0.84 -33.86
CA ARG A 107 -20.12 1.60 -32.68
C ARG A 107 -21.45 1.12 -32.13
N GLU A 108 -22.32 0.56 -32.99
CA GLU A 108 -23.58 -0.03 -32.56
C GLU A 108 -23.39 -1.16 -31.53
N ARG A 109 -22.26 -1.85 -31.55
CA ARG A 109 -21.95 -2.97 -30.63
C ARG A 109 -21.17 -2.55 -29.38
N ASP A 110 -20.86 -1.27 -29.22
CA ASP A 110 -20.06 -0.77 -28.09
C ASP A 110 -20.74 -1.03 -26.75
N HIS A 111 -22.08 -0.96 -26.69
CA HIS A 111 -22.88 -1.24 -25.49
C HIS A 111 -22.80 -2.70 -25.01
N LEU A 112 -22.35 -3.64 -25.85
CA LEU A 112 -22.14 -5.05 -25.51
C LEU A 112 -20.71 -5.33 -25.02
N SER A 113 -19.82 -4.34 -25.11
CA SER A 113 -18.41 -4.52 -24.77
C SER A 113 -18.16 -4.34 -23.27
N LYS A 114 -17.40 -5.26 -22.67
CA LYS A 114 -16.97 -5.20 -21.25
C LYS A 114 -15.82 -4.19 -21.01
N LEU A 115 -15.17 -3.75 -22.07
CA LEU A 115 -14.02 -2.84 -22.05
C LEU A 115 -14.37 -1.60 -22.85
N ASP A 116 -14.18 -0.42 -22.26
CA ASP A 116 -14.42 0.87 -22.90
C ASP A 116 -13.71 0.95 -24.28
N PRO A 117 -14.46 1.00 -25.40
CA PRO A 117 -13.89 1.12 -26.74
C PRO A 117 -13.11 2.41 -26.97
N TYR A 118 -13.42 3.47 -26.23
CA TYR A 118 -12.81 4.80 -26.40
C TYR A 118 -11.65 5.07 -25.44
N ARG A 119 -11.18 4.06 -24.69
CA ARG A 119 -9.98 4.15 -23.86
C ARG A 119 -8.77 4.63 -24.68
N THR A 120 -8.08 5.65 -24.17
CA THR A 120 -6.89 6.27 -24.76
C THR A 120 -5.59 5.88 -24.05
N TYR A 121 -5.67 5.23 -22.88
CA TYR A 121 -4.52 4.76 -22.11
C TYR A 121 -4.58 3.25 -21.86
N TYR A 122 -3.42 2.60 -21.90
CA TYR A 122 -3.24 1.18 -21.60
C TYR A 122 -2.18 0.98 -20.51
N GLY A 123 -2.42 0.05 -19.59
CA GLY A 123 -1.56 -0.23 -18.45
C GLY A 123 -1.99 0.49 -17.15
N ILE A 124 -1.09 0.50 -16.17
CA ILE A 124 -1.33 1.14 -14.86
C ILE A 124 -1.20 2.66 -15.05
N PRO A 125 -2.20 3.47 -14.65
CA PRO A 125 -2.07 4.92 -14.70
C PRO A 125 -1.02 5.38 -13.67
N ALA A 126 -0.15 6.33 -14.04
CA ALA A 126 0.96 6.78 -13.17
C ALA A 126 0.51 7.25 -11.78
N ILE A 127 -0.75 7.70 -11.63
CA ILE A 127 -1.31 8.07 -10.33
C ILE A 127 -1.43 6.89 -9.37
N VAL A 128 -1.72 5.67 -9.85
CA VAL A 128 -1.79 4.46 -9.01
C VAL A 128 -0.39 4.05 -8.55
N GLU A 129 0.60 4.09 -9.45
CA GLU A 129 2.01 3.86 -9.10
C GLU A 129 2.51 4.86 -8.03
N THR A 130 2.13 6.13 -8.17
CA THR A 130 2.44 7.18 -7.20
C THR A 130 1.72 6.96 -5.85
N LEU A 131 0.44 6.60 -5.87
CA LEU A 131 -0.31 6.33 -4.64
C LEU A 131 0.22 5.10 -3.88
N VAL A 132 0.63 4.05 -4.59
CA VAL A 132 1.26 2.86 -3.99
C VAL A 132 2.60 3.23 -3.35
N THR A 133 3.47 3.97 -4.05
CA THR A 133 4.78 4.37 -3.50
C THR A 133 4.65 5.31 -2.29
N VAL A 134 3.75 6.30 -2.35
CA VAL A 134 3.44 7.17 -1.20
C VAL A 134 2.84 6.37 -0.04
N GLY A 135 1.92 5.43 -0.31
CA GLY A 135 1.31 4.57 0.70
C GLY A 135 2.33 3.68 1.42
N VAL A 136 3.28 3.10 0.68
CA VAL A 136 4.39 2.32 1.25
C VAL A 136 5.31 3.20 2.12
N LEU A 137 5.64 4.42 1.66
CA LEU A 137 6.46 5.35 2.43
C LEU A 137 5.80 5.73 3.77
N LEU A 138 4.49 6.04 3.72
CA LEU A 138 3.69 6.33 4.91
C LEU A 138 3.55 5.11 5.84
N ALA A 139 3.44 3.90 5.31
CA ALA A 139 3.39 2.67 6.10
C ALA A 139 4.72 2.41 6.86
N ILE A 140 5.87 2.73 6.24
CA ILE A 140 7.19 2.61 6.89
C ILE A 140 7.34 3.67 8.00
N MET A 141 7.01 4.93 7.72
CA MET A 141 7.02 6.03 8.71
C MET A 141 6.06 5.77 9.88
N GLY A 142 4.79 5.49 9.59
CA GLY A 142 3.77 5.21 10.60
C GLY A 142 4.05 3.92 11.38
N GLY A 143 4.53 2.88 10.72
CA GLY A 143 4.87 1.60 11.35
C GLY A 143 6.03 1.72 12.34
N THR A 144 7.09 2.44 11.98
CA THR A 144 8.23 2.67 12.89
C THR A 144 7.84 3.54 14.08
N ALA A 145 7.05 4.60 13.87
CA ALA A 145 6.53 5.46 14.94
C ALA A 145 5.61 4.68 15.91
N TYR A 146 4.66 3.89 15.38
CA TYR A 146 3.75 3.07 16.18
C TYR A 146 4.49 2.00 17.00
N TRP A 147 5.49 1.34 16.40
CA TRP A 147 6.31 0.35 17.09
C TRP A 147 7.13 0.97 18.24
N GLY A 148 7.70 2.16 18.01
CA GLY A 148 8.38 2.94 19.05
C GLY A 148 7.46 3.33 20.22
N PHE A 149 6.24 3.78 19.90
CA PHE A 149 5.24 4.15 20.91
C PHE A 149 4.85 2.95 21.82
N ASN A 150 4.53 1.80 21.22
CA ASN A 150 4.22 0.58 21.99
C ASN A 150 5.39 0.14 22.90
N LYS A 151 6.64 0.29 22.44
CA LYS A 151 7.82 -0.02 23.27
C LYS A 151 7.99 0.94 24.45
N MET A 152 7.78 2.24 24.24
CA MET A 152 7.83 3.23 25.33
C MET A 152 6.75 3.00 26.38
N GLN A 153 5.52 2.67 25.97
CA GLN A 153 4.39 2.47 26.89
C GLN A 153 4.67 1.36 27.92
N GLY A 154 5.24 0.23 27.49
CA GLY A 154 5.64 -0.87 28.39
C GLY A 154 6.85 -0.57 29.29
N PHE A 155 7.70 0.39 28.92
CA PHE A 155 8.83 0.84 29.75
C PHE A 155 8.34 1.74 30.89
N PHE A 156 7.48 2.71 30.60
CA PHE A 156 6.93 3.61 31.63
C PHE A 156 6.05 2.87 32.65
N SER A 157 5.30 1.84 32.25
CA SER A 157 4.50 1.04 33.20
C SER A 157 5.35 0.30 34.24
N ASN A 158 6.57 -0.10 33.90
CA ASN A 158 7.51 -0.76 34.81
C ASN A 158 8.24 0.22 35.76
N LEU A 159 8.22 1.52 35.47
CA LEU A 159 8.86 2.52 36.31
C LEU A 159 7.96 3.00 37.46
N GLN A 160 6.63 3.09 37.24
CA GLN A 160 5.69 3.50 38.30
C GLN A 160 5.53 2.46 39.42
N THR A 161 5.76 1.17 39.17
CA THR A 161 5.55 0.11 40.18
C THR A 161 6.68 0.02 41.21
N LYS A 162 7.84 0.66 40.99
CA LYS A 162 8.98 0.62 41.92
C LYS A 162 9.00 1.72 42.98
N SER A 163 8.16 2.75 42.88
CA SER A 163 8.28 3.97 43.70
C SER A 163 7.45 3.99 45.01
N VAL A 164 6.85 2.87 45.43
CA VAL A 164 5.95 2.82 46.61
C VAL A 164 6.43 1.84 47.70
N GLN A 165 7.29 0.87 47.37
CA GLN A 165 7.67 -0.22 48.29
C GLN A 165 8.94 0.10 49.13
N SER A 166 8.98 1.24 49.81
CA SER A 166 10.07 1.59 50.73
C SER A 166 9.60 2.43 51.93
N ALA A 167 8.71 1.86 52.75
CA ALA A 167 8.36 2.40 54.06
C ALA A 167 9.34 1.86 55.13
N PRO A 168 9.96 2.71 55.97
CA PRO A 168 10.87 2.24 57.02
C PRO A 168 10.15 1.46 58.12
N THR A 169 10.66 0.29 58.48
CA THR A 169 10.21 -0.46 59.67
C THR A 169 10.66 0.28 60.94
N PRO A 170 9.76 0.60 61.89
CA PRO A 170 10.16 1.23 63.14
C PRO A 170 10.96 0.24 64.02
N LEU A 171 12.00 0.77 64.67
CA LEU A 171 12.97 0.00 65.45
C LEU A 171 12.36 -0.57 66.75
N PRO A 172 12.71 -1.80 67.17
CA PRO A 172 12.39 -2.30 68.50
C PRO A 172 13.28 -1.61 69.56
N SER A 173 12.66 -1.25 70.69
CA SER A 173 13.34 -0.66 71.85
C SER A 173 14.32 -1.64 72.52
N LYS A 174 15.45 -1.11 72.98
CA LYS A 174 16.56 -1.87 73.57
C LYS A 174 16.51 -1.80 75.09
N GLU A 175 16.05 -2.86 75.74
CA GLU A 175 16.24 -3.09 77.19
C GLU A 175 17.39 -4.09 77.46
N PRO A 176 18.00 -4.06 78.67
CA PRO A 176 19.33 -4.65 78.90
C PRO A 176 19.32 -6.18 79.07
N GLN A 177 20.41 -6.80 78.61
CA GLN A 177 20.65 -8.23 78.73
C GLN A 177 21.00 -8.64 80.18
N MET A 178 20.45 -9.77 80.63
CA MET A 178 21.12 -10.64 81.60
C MET A 178 21.56 -11.94 80.92
N PRO A 179 22.68 -12.56 81.34
CA PRO A 179 23.28 -13.69 80.63
C PRO A 179 22.84 -15.04 81.22
N ASN A 180 22.46 -16.01 80.37
CA ASN A 180 22.76 -17.41 80.69
C ASN A 180 22.79 -18.39 79.49
N ALA A 181 23.69 -19.36 79.63
CA ALA A 181 23.67 -20.74 79.13
C ALA A 181 23.34 -21.09 77.66
N LYS A 182 24.42 -21.32 76.89
CA LYS A 182 24.82 -22.62 76.26
C LYS A 182 23.85 -23.30 75.24
N PRO A 183 24.29 -24.34 74.46
CA PRO A 183 24.18 -24.23 72.99
C PRO A 183 23.58 -25.49 72.31
N LYS A 184 23.88 -25.62 70.99
CA LYS A 184 23.84 -26.82 70.12
C LYS A 184 22.53 -27.06 69.31
N PRO A 185 22.56 -27.84 68.19
CA PRO A 185 22.22 -27.27 66.88
C PRO A 185 21.38 -28.23 65.99
N SER A 186 21.58 -28.14 64.67
CA SER A 186 21.10 -29.01 63.57
C SER A 186 19.64 -28.76 63.10
N SER A 187 19.37 -28.44 61.83
CA SER A 187 19.41 -29.28 60.60
C SER A 187 18.16 -30.20 60.49
N THR A 188 17.56 -30.56 59.35
CA THR A 188 17.84 -30.42 57.89
C THR A 188 16.50 -30.57 57.11
N LEU A 189 16.45 -30.12 55.84
CA LEU A 189 15.44 -30.47 54.80
C LEU A 189 15.22 -32.01 54.65
N PRO A 190 14.13 -32.56 54.04
CA PRO A 190 13.63 -32.26 52.67
C PRO A 190 12.07 -32.19 52.62
N ALA A 191 11.30 -32.37 51.52
CA ALA A 191 11.56 -32.90 50.18
C ALA A 191 10.60 -32.40 49.07
N ASN A 192 10.82 -32.92 47.85
CA ASN A 192 9.97 -32.93 46.64
C ASN A 192 9.74 -34.44 46.32
N PRO A 193 8.64 -34.91 45.65
CA PRO A 193 8.47 -34.72 44.20
C PRO A 193 7.02 -34.64 43.62
N LYS A 194 6.97 -34.10 42.39
CA LYS A 194 6.10 -34.36 41.19
C LYS A 194 5.51 -35.79 41.01
N PRO A 195 4.72 -36.10 39.94
CA PRO A 195 3.91 -35.30 38.98
C PRO A 195 2.47 -35.89 38.77
N VAL A 196 1.72 -35.51 37.71
CA VAL A 196 0.85 -36.41 36.86
C VAL A 196 0.24 -35.63 35.66
N SER A 197 0.39 -36.21 34.45
CA SER A 197 -0.42 -36.25 33.17
C SER A 197 -1.32 -35.05 32.70
N GLU A 198 -1.99 -35.01 31.52
CA GLU A 198 -2.33 -36.04 30.52
C GLU A 198 -2.75 -35.52 29.10
N ILE A 199 -2.78 -36.45 28.12
CA ILE A 199 -3.58 -36.50 26.86
C ILE A 199 -3.20 -35.64 25.63
N ALA A 200 -3.52 -36.23 24.47
CA ALA A 200 -2.98 -35.99 23.12
C ALA A 200 -4.05 -35.47 22.10
N PRO A 201 -3.70 -35.17 20.83
CA PRO A 201 -4.56 -34.45 19.86
C PRO A 201 -5.05 -35.30 18.66
N ARG A 202 -6.05 -34.79 17.91
CA ARG A 202 -6.40 -34.98 16.44
C ARG A 202 -7.93 -34.97 16.19
N PRO A 203 -8.43 -34.92 14.92
CA PRO A 203 -7.89 -34.30 13.68
C PRO A 203 -8.94 -33.52 12.83
N SER A 204 -8.46 -32.97 11.71
CA SER A 204 -9.18 -32.36 10.56
C SER A 204 -10.29 -33.23 9.91
N THR A 205 -11.28 -32.61 9.26
CA THR A 205 -12.21 -33.26 8.31
C THR A 205 -12.69 -32.31 7.20
N ALA A 206 -12.39 -32.65 5.95
CA ALA A 206 -12.97 -32.19 4.67
C ALA A 206 -12.40 -33.11 3.55
N PRO A 207 -12.96 -33.20 2.31
CA PRO A 207 -14.08 -32.46 1.73
C PRO A 207 -15.21 -33.39 1.17
N SER A 208 -16.17 -32.83 0.42
CA SER A 208 -17.10 -33.59 -0.44
C SER A 208 -17.46 -32.81 -1.71
N PRO A 209 -17.38 -33.42 -2.91
CA PRO A 209 -17.85 -32.81 -4.15
C PRO A 209 -19.25 -33.31 -4.54
N THR A 210 -20.17 -32.39 -4.83
CA THR A 210 -21.51 -32.74 -5.35
C THR A 210 -21.48 -32.86 -6.87
N GLN A 211 -22.07 -33.94 -7.38
CA GLN A 211 -22.21 -34.21 -8.82
C GLN A 211 -23.35 -33.40 -9.46
N SER A 212 -23.21 -33.09 -10.75
CA SER A 212 -24.31 -32.75 -11.65
C SER A 212 -24.91 -34.05 -12.22
N PRO A 213 -26.21 -34.08 -12.57
CA PRO A 213 -26.52 -34.40 -13.97
C PRO A 213 -27.73 -33.67 -14.58
N ASN A 214 -27.79 -33.75 -15.92
CA ASN A 214 -28.85 -33.35 -16.88
C ASN A 214 -28.99 -31.85 -17.18
#